data_AF-A0A820JPI7-F1
#
_entry.id   AF-A0A820JPI7-F1
#
_cell.length_a   1.000
_cell.length_b   1.000
_cell.length_c   1.000
_cell.angle_alpha   90.00
_cell.angle_beta   90.00
_cell.angle_gamma   90.00
#
_symmetry.space_group_name_H-M   'P 1'
#
loop_
_entity.id
_entity.type
_entity.pdbx_description
1 polymer ?
#
loop_
_entity_poly.entity_id
_entity_poly.type
_entity_poly.pdbx_seq_one_letter_code
_entity_poly.pdbx_strand_id
1 'polypeptide(L)'
;TLRAHESTSAKWLLQWSKMLSYWENNEKRIKSQMAVQIKDDGTGIILPRVVVAGTVTRRAVEPTWLTASNAQTDRIGSELKAMVQAPPGYCFVGADVDSQELWIASILADAQFAEMHGSTAFGWMNLQGKKKDGTDLHSKVANLVGISRDQAKVFNYGRMYGAGKTFAEKLLMQFNHELTVDEAKEKADVMYSNTKGIKDRKSGL
;
A
#
# COMPACT_ATOMS: atom_id res chain seq x y z
N THR A 1 -7.38 -8.85 -15.08
CA THR A 1 -8.73 -8.22 -14.97
C THR A 1 -9.70 -9.02 -15.80
N LEU A 2 -10.83 -9.46 -15.22
CA LEU A 2 -11.87 -10.20 -15.95
C LEU A 2 -12.42 -9.33 -17.09
N ARG A 3 -12.47 -9.87 -18.32
CA ARG A 3 -13.04 -9.21 -19.49
C ARG A 3 -14.09 -10.14 -20.10
N ALA A 4 -15.27 -9.60 -20.41
CA ALA A 4 -16.26 -10.35 -21.18
C ALA A 4 -15.90 -10.30 -22.67
N HIS A 5 -15.90 -11.47 -23.32
CA HIS A 5 -15.47 -11.63 -24.71
C HIS A 5 -16.42 -10.89 -25.68
N GLU A 6 -17.75 -10.99 -25.49
CA GLU A 6 -18.69 -10.58 -26.56
C GLU A 6 -20.00 -9.88 -26.12
N SER A 7 -20.41 -9.91 -24.85
CA SER A 7 -21.70 -9.33 -24.44
C SER A 7 -21.55 -7.98 -23.71
N THR A 8 -22.19 -6.94 -24.24
CA THR A 8 -22.31 -5.61 -23.60
C THR A 8 -22.89 -5.72 -22.18
N SER A 9 -23.91 -6.57 -21.99
CA SER A 9 -24.52 -6.81 -20.68
C SER A 9 -23.55 -7.45 -19.68
N ALA A 10 -22.71 -8.39 -20.15
CA ALA A 10 -21.68 -9.00 -19.30
C ALA A 10 -20.59 -8.00 -18.89
N LYS A 11 -20.23 -7.04 -19.78
CA LYS A 11 -19.31 -5.94 -19.43
C LYS A 11 -19.91 -5.03 -18.35
N TRP A 12 -21.19 -4.67 -18.48
CA TRP A 12 -21.90 -3.87 -17.47
C TRP A 12 -21.98 -4.59 -16.11
N LEU A 13 -22.32 -5.88 -16.11
CA LEU A 13 -22.36 -6.68 -14.88
C LEU A 13 -21.01 -6.71 -14.16
N LEU A 14 -19.91 -6.93 -14.90
CA LEU A 14 -18.56 -6.89 -14.32
C LEU A 14 -18.21 -5.50 -13.77
N GLN A 15 -18.58 -4.45 -14.49
CA GLN A 15 -18.34 -3.07 -14.05
C GLN A 15 -19.13 -2.74 -12.78
N TRP A 16 -20.42 -3.07 -12.72
CA TRP A 16 -21.26 -2.85 -11.54
C TRP A 16 -20.80 -3.67 -10.36
N SER A 17 -20.47 -4.94 -10.56
CA SER A 17 -19.91 -5.80 -9.51
C SER A 17 -18.64 -5.17 -8.92
N LYS A 18 -17.74 -4.66 -9.76
CA LYS A 18 -16.54 -3.95 -9.32
C LYS A 18 -16.88 -2.68 -8.52
N MET A 19 -17.86 -1.90 -8.98
CA MET A 19 -18.31 -0.67 -8.31
C MET A 19 -18.92 -0.94 -6.92
N LEU A 20 -19.70 -2.01 -6.79
CA LEU A 20 -20.42 -2.35 -5.57
C LEU A 20 -19.56 -3.10 -4.54
N SER A 21 -18.54 -3.84 -4.99
CA SER A 21 -17.69 -4.67 -4.11
C SER A 21 -17.11 -3.89 -2.93
N TYR A 22 -16.71 -2.64 -3.12
CA TYR A 22 -16.21 -1.82 -2.01
C TYR A 22 -17.33 -1.45 -1.04
N TRP A 23 -18.47 -0.99 -1.56
CA TRP A 23 -19.62 -0.58 -0.76
C TRP A 23 -20.14 -1.73 0.09
N GLU A 24 -20.36 -2.92 -0.48
CA GLU A 24 -20.88 -4.09 0.24
C GLU A 24 -20.03 -4.44 1.48
N ASN A 25 -18.72 -4.31 1.38
CA ASN A 25 -17.79 -4.61 2.46
C ASN A 25 -17.73 -3.52 3.55
N ASN A 26 -18.06 -2.27 3.20
CA ASN A 26 -17.85 -1.11 4.08
C ASN A 26 -19.16 -0.49 4.59
N GLU A 27 -20.29 -0.70 3.91
CA GLU A 27 -21.58 -0.05 4.20
C GLU A 27 -21.98 -0.15 5.67
N LYS A 28 -21.93 -1.35 6.26
CA LYS A 28 -22.31 -1.55 7.66
C LYS A 28 -21.47 -0.69 8.61
N ARG A 29 -20.17 -0.63 8.36
CA ARG A 29 -19.20 0.15 9.16
C ARG A 29 -19.40 1.66 8.96
N ILE A 30 -19.74 2.08 7.74
CA ILE A 30 -20.02 3.49 7.41
C ILE A 30 -21.34 3.95 8.05
N LYS A 31 -22.40 3.14 7.93
CA LYS A 31 -23.72 3.47 8.50
C LYS A 31 -23.73 3.41 10.03
N SER A 32 -22.88 2.59 10.64
CA SER A 32 -22.78 2.48 12.10
C SER A 32 -21.88 3.54 12.76
N GLN A 33 -21.47 4.58 12.02
CA GLN A 33 -20.64 5.63 12.60
C GLN A 33 -21.38 6.40 13.70
N MET A 34 -20.67 6.71 14.79
CA MET A 34 -21.20 7.50 15.88
C MET A 34 -21.19 8.98 15.49
N ALA A 35 -22.25 9.41 14.80
CA ALA A 35 -22.48 10.81 14.48
C ALA A 35 -23.30 11.48 15.60
N VAL A 36 -22.82 12.62 16.08
CA VAL A 36 -23.49 13.42 17.12
C VAL A 36 -23.71 14.81 16.56
N GLN A 37 -24.97 15.25 16.56
CA GLN A 37 -25.33 16.62 16.22
C GLN A 37 -24.99 17.55 17.39
N ILE A 38 -24.27 18.64 17.12
CA ILE A 38 -23.86 19.62 18.14
C ILE A 38 -24.74 20.88 18.09
N LYS A 39 -25.25 21.22 16.90
CA LYS A 39 -26.10 22.39 16.68
C LYS A 39 -27.33 22.03 15.86
N ASP A 40 -28.39 22.80 16.04
CA ASP A 40 -29.66 22.62 15.31
C ASP A 40 -29.56 22.97 13.81
N ASP A 41 -28.46 23.60 13.38
CA ASP A 41 -28.18 23.97 11.98
C ASP A 41 -27.66 22.79 11.12
N GLY A 42 -27.68 21.57 11.66
CA GLY A 42 -27.16 20.37 11.00
C GLY A 42 -25.65 20.14 11.20
N THR A 43 -24.97 20.99 11.96
CA THR A 43 -23.56 20.76 12.32
C THR A 43 -23.46 19.57 13.28
N GLY A 44 -22.76 18.53 12.84
CA GLY A 44 -22.44 17.36 13.65
C GLY A 44 -20.96 17.00 13.59
N ILE A 45 -20.56 16.13 14.51
CA ILE A 45 -19.24 15.49 14.53
C ILE A 45 -19.38 13.99 14.46
N ILE A 46 -18.38 13.34 13.91
CA ILE A 46 -18.21 11.90 14.00
C ILE A 46 -17.20 11.63 15.11
N LEU A 47 -17.49 10.67 15.98
CA LEU A 47 -16.60 10.22 17.05
C LEU A 47 -16.10 8.80 16.75
N PRO A 48 -14.94 8.65 16.07
CA PRO A 48 -14.36 7.35 15.79
C PRO A 48 -13.92 6.66 17.08
N ARG A 49 -14.26 5.38 17.24
CA ARG A 49 -13.87 4.58 18.41
C ARG A 49 -12.48 3.97 18.19
N VAL A 50 -11.45 4.82 18.25
CA VAL A 50 -10.06 4.41 18.03
C VAL A 50 -9.50 3.67 19.25
N VAL A 51 -9.00 2.46 19.04
CA VAL A 51 -8.19 1.72 20.03
C VAL A 51 -6.73 2.04 19.76
N VAL A 52 -6.09 2.81 20.64
CA VAL A 52 -4.74 3.39 20.41
C VAL A 52 -3.65 2.34 20.15
N ALA A 53 -3.65 1.24 20.91
CA ALA A 53 -2.70 0.14 20.76
C ALA A 53 -3.44 -1.19 20.53
N GLY A 54 -4.26 -1.21 19.47
CA GLY A 54 -5.15 -2.35 19.20
C GLY A 54 -4.48 -3.56 18.54
N THR A 55 -3.25 -3.43 18.03
CA THR A 55 -2.49 -4.52 17.42
C THR A 55 -1.24 -4.88 18.23
N VAL A 56 -0.63 -6.04 17.94
CA VAL A 56 0.67 -6.45 18.51
C VAL A 56 1.77 -5.43 18.21
N THR A 57 1.72 -4.76 17.05
CA THR A 57 2.64 -3.68 16.68
C THR A 57 2.33 -2.34 17.35
N ARG A 58 1.33 -2.31 18.25
CA ARG A 58 0.79 -1.12 18.93
C ARG A 58 0.21 -0.06 17.98
N ARG A 59 -0.12 -0.42 16.74
CA ARG A 59 -0.83 0.48 15.83
C ARG A 59 -2.27 0.65 16.31
N ALA A 60 -2.82 1.84 16.04
CA ALA A 60 -4.20 2.14 16.31
C ALA A 60 -5.13 1.30 15.44
N VAL A 61 -6.29 0.94 15.99
CA VAL A 61 -7.33 0.18 15.29
C VAL A 61 -8.63 0.95 15.36
N GLU A 62 -9.18 1.21 14.18
CA GLU A 62 -10.54 1.69 13.98
C GLU A 62 -10.97 1.17 12.59
N PRO A 63 -12.09 0.45 12.48
CA PRO A 63 -12.39 -0.35 11.30
C PRO A 63 -12.90 0.44 10.09
N THR A 64 -13.04 1.77 10.17
CA THR A 64 -13.67 2.58 9.12
C THR A 64 -12.68 3.61 8.59
N TRP A 65 -12.38 4.64 9.38
CA TRP A 65 -11.52 5.77 9.07
C TRP A 65 -10.05 5.40 8.91
N LEU A 66 -9.50 4.52 9.77
CA LEU A 66 -8.10 4.07 9.61
C LEU A 66 -7.91 3.09 8.45
N THR A 67 -9.00 2.62 7.83
CA THR A 67 -8.97 1.76 6.64
C THR A 67 -9.56 2.43 5.40
N ALA A 68 -9.97 3.69 5.50
CA ALA A 68 -10.66 4.41 4.46
C ALA A 68 -9.73 4.63 3.25
N SER A 69 -10.13 4.08 2.10
CA SER A 69 -9.33 4.22 0.88
C SER A 69 -9.41 5.64 0.33
N ASN A 70 -8.51 5.97 -0.60
CA ASN A 70 -8.72 7.12 -1.46
C ASN A 70 -9.90 6.88 -2.39
N ALA A 71 -10.53 7.98 -2.83
CA ALA A 71 -11.61 7.93 -3.79
C ALA A 71 -11.14 7.28 -5.10
N GLN A 72 -11.92 6.32 -5.60
CA GLN A 72 -11.73 5.69 -6.90
C GLN A 72 -13.04 5.75 -7.67
N THR A 73 -12.98 6.19 -8.92
CA THR A 73 -14.17 6.41 -9.77
C THR A 73 -14.96 5.13 -10.05
N ASP A 74 -14.33 3.97 -9.87
CA ASP A 74 -14.89 2.65 -10.13
C ASP A 74 -15.31 1.92 -8.84
N ARG A 75 -15.46 2.62 -7.70
CA ARG A 75 -15.86 2.07 -6.40
C ARG A 75 -16.76 3.03 -5.62
N ILE A 76 -18.01 2.63 -5.39
CA ILE A 76 -18.98 3.40 -4.61
C ILE A 76 -18.58 3.40 -3.13
N GLY A 77 -18.63 4.56 -2.47
CA GLY A 77 -18.29 4.73 -1.05
C GLY A 77 -16.80 4.93 -0.78
N SER A 78 -15.95 4.84 -1.80
CA SER A 78 -14.52 5.12 -1.66
C SER A 78 -14.24 6.62 -1.41
N GLU A 79 -15.21 7.47 -1.73
CA GLU A 79 -15.26 8.91 -1.52
C GLU A 79 -15.65 9.34 -0.10
N LEU A 80 -15.89 8.40 0.82
CA LEU A 80 -16.37 8.68 2.19
C LEU A 80 -15.61 9.83 2.90
N LYS A 81 -14.28 9.88 2.74
CA LYS A 81 -13.45 10.93 3.37
C LYS A 81 -13.84 12.34 2.93
N ALA A 82 -14.32 12.50 1.70
CA ALA A 82 -14.77 13.79 1.18
C ALA A 82 -16.09 14.26 1.82
N MET A 83 -16.83 13.39 2.50
CA MET A 83 -18.03 13.77 3.24
C MET A 83 -17.71 14.44 4.59
N VAL A 84 -16.47 14.29 5.08
CA VAL A 84 -16.01 14.95 6.30
C VAL A 84 -15.52 16.35 5.94
N GLN A 85 -16.25 17.35 6.40
CA GLN A 85 -15.98 18.75 6.12
C GLN A 85 -15.47 19.45 7.38
N ALA A 86 -14.56 20.42 7.20
CA ALA A 86 -14.14 21.28 8.30
C ALA A 86 -15.30 22.24 8.67
N PRO A 87 -15.46 22.60 9.95
CA PRO A 87 -16.49 23.55 10.37
C PRO A 87 -16.23 24.95 9.77
N PRO A 88 -17.26 25.80 9.65
CA PRO A 88 -17.11 27.16 9.11
C PRO A 88 -15.99 27.95 9.82
N GLY A 89 -15.10 28.56 9.03
CA GLY A 89 -13.93 29.30 9.54
C GLY A 89 -12.69 28.44 9.81
N TYR A 90 -12.75 27.12 9.61
CA TYR A 90 -11.63 26.20 9.80
C TYR A 90 -11.28 25.43 8.53
N CYS A 91 -10.10 24.83 8.51
CA CYS A 91 -9.66 23.91 7.46
C CYS A 91 -8.89 22.73 8.07
N PHE A 92 -8.81 21.62 7.33
CA PHE A 92 -7.94 20.50 7.69
C PHE A 92 -6.54 20.74 7.13
N VAL A 93 -5.52 20.67 8.00
CA VAL A 93 -4.11 20.66 7.60
C VAL A 93 -3.56 19.28 7.95
N GLY A 94 -3.03 18.59 6.95
CA GLY A 94 -2.46 17.24 7.10
C GLY A 94 -1.24 17.05 6.22
N ALA A 95 -0.38 16.13 6.61
CA ALA A 95 0.77 15.69 5.85
C ALA A 95 0.87 14.16 5.92
N ASP A 96 1.32 13.55 4.84
CA ASP A 96 1.65 12.13 4.77
C ASP A 96 3.15 12.00 4.54
N VAL A 97 3.79 11.10 5.27
CA VAL A 97 5.23 10.87 5.15
C VAL A 97 5.43 9.73 4.14
N ASP A 98 5.95 10.09 2.97
CA ASP A 98 6.22 9.11 1.93
C ASP A 98 7.19 8.02 2.41
N SER A 99 6.75 6.77 2.30
CA SER A 99 7.60 5.59 2.53
C SER A 99 8.29 5.57 3.90
N GLN A 100 7.62 6.07 4.96
CA GLN A 100 8.20 6.17 6.32
C GLN A 100 8.88 4.88 6.80
N GLU A 101 8.30 3.71 6.52
CA GLU A 101 8.85 2.43 6.97
C GLU A 101 10.12 2.05 6.21
N LEU A 102 10.20 2.42 4.93
CA LEU A 102 11.41 2.19 4.12
C LEU A 102 12.54 3.09 4.62
N TRP A 103 12.23 4.35 4.95
CA TRP A 103 13.21 5.29 5.53
C TRP A 103 13.82 4.76 6.81
N ILE A 104 12.99 4.35 7.77
CA ILE A 104 13.46 3.76 9.04
C ILE A 104 14.35 2.54 8.76
N ALA A 105 13.89 1.63 7.90
CA ALA A 105 14.66 0.44 7.59
C ALA A 105 15.99 0.75 6.89
N SER A 106 16.03 1.76 6.01
CA SER A 106 17.27 2.15 5.35
C SER A 106 18.27 2.79 6.30
N ILE A 107 17.79 3.62 7.23
CA ILE A 107 18.66 4.23 8.24
C ILE A 107 19.28 3.15 9.13
N LEU A 108 18.49 2.15 9.54
CA LEU A 108 19.01 1.01 10.30
C LEU A 108 20.04 0.19 9.51
N ALA A 109 19.79 -0.02 8.22
CA ALA A 109 20.73 -0.74 7.35
C ALA A 109 22.04 0.04 7.14
N ASP A 110 21.95 1.33 6.85
CA ASP A 110 23.08 2.23 6.67
C ASP A 110 23.92 2.36 7.94
N ALA A 111 23.27 2.48 9.10
CA ALA A 111 23.93 2.50 10.40
C ALA A 111 24.75 1.23 10.64
N GLN A 112 24.16 0.06 10.39
CA GLN A 112 24.84 -1.22 10.56
C GLN A 112 25.96 -1.47 9.54
N PHE A 113 25.83 -0.91 8.32
CA PHE A 113 26.76 -1.19 7.23
C PHE A 113 28.02 -0.32 7.29
N ALA A 114 27.86 1.00 7.42
CA ALA A 114 28.98 1.94 7.35
C ALA A 114 28.77 3.21 8.20
N GLU A 115 27.77 3.24 9.08
CA GLU A 115 27.45 4.40 9.94
C GLU A 115 27.25 5.72 9.18
N MET A 116 26.89 5.63 7.88
CA MET A 116 26.75 6.77 6.99
C MET A 116 25.44 6.67 6.20
N HIS A 117 24.63 7.72 6.25
CA HIS A 117 23.38 7.80 5.49
C HIS A 117 23.62 7.64 3.98
N GLY A 118 22.82 6.79 3.34
CA GLY A 118 22.92 6.49 1.92
C GLY A 118 24.09 5.56 1.54
N SER A 119 24.77 4.95 2.52
CA SER A 119 25.89 4.03 2.26
C SER A 119 25.46 2.71 1.63
N THR A 120 24.22 2.26 1.87
CA THR A 120 23.65 1.10 1.16
C THR A 120 22.89 1.53 -0.09
N ALA A 121 22.79 0.66 -1.08
CA ALA A 121 21.96 0.91 -2.27
C ALA A 121 20.49 1.20 -1.89
N PHE A 122 19.98 0.55 -0.83
CA PHE A 122 18.64 0.78 -0.29
C PHE A 122 18.50 2.18 0.31
N GLY A 123 19.47 2.61 1.14
CA GLY A 123 19.53 3.96 1.67
C GLY A 123 19.67 5.02 0.58
N TRP A 124 20.55 4.80 -0.40
CA TRP A 124 20.73 5.72 -1.52
C TRP A 124 19.44 5.91 -2.34
N MET A 125 18.73 4.82 -2.62
CA MET A 125 17.45 4.87 -3.33
C MET A 125 16.35 5.60 -2.54
N ASN A 126 16.34 5.54 -1.21
CA ASN A 126 15.38 6.28 -0.40
C ASN A 126 15.77 7.75 -0.24
N LEU A 127 17.07 8.05 -0.12
CA LEU A 127 17.59 9.40 0.09
C LEU A 127 17.54 10.27 -1.18
N GLN A 128 18.00 9.73 -2.31
CA GLN A 128 18.19 10.49 -3.55
C GLN A 128 17.31 9.98 -4.71
N GLY A 129 16.70 8.80 -4.58
CA GLY A 129 15.85 8.22 -5.61
C GLY A 129 14.59 9.05 -5.85
N LYS A 130 14.25 9.24 -7.12
CA LYS A 130 13.11 10.06 -7.56
C LYS A 130 12.18 9.23 -8.41
N LYS A 131 10.88 9.30 -8.10
CA LYS A 131 9.81 8.65 -8.89
C LYS A 131 9.86 9.08 -10.36
N LYS A 132 10.01 10.39 -10.61
CA LYS A 132 10.04 10.96 -11.97
C LYS A 132 11.19 10.43 -12.83
N ASP A 133 12.32 10.10 -12.20
CA ASP A 133 13.54 9.67 -12.88
C ASP A 133 13.65 8.13 -12.91
N GLY A 134 12.67 7.43 -12.33
CA GLY A 134 12.68 5.97 -12.21
C GLY A 134 13.81 5.43 -11.33
N THR A 135 14.39 6.26 -10.47
CA THR A 135 15.54 5.91 -9.61
C THR A 135 15.13 5.52 -8.19
N ASP A 136 13.86 5.72 -7.82
CA ASP A 136 13.34 5.23 -6.54
C ASP A 136 13.22 3.70 -6.52
N LEU A 137 13.22 3.14 -5.31
CA LEU A 137 13.19 1.69 -5.08
C LEU A 137 12.03 0.98 -5.82
N HIS A 138 10.83 1.59 -5.84
CA HIS A 138 9.69 0.95 -6.47
C HIS A 138 9.83 0.91 -7.98
N SER A 139 10.32 1.98 -8.60
CA SER A 139 10.57 2.02 -10.05
C SER A 139 11.70 1.07 -10.46
N LYS A 140 12.77 0.96 -9.67
CA LYS A 140 13.86 0.02 -9.95
C LYS A 140 13.41 -1.43 -9.90
N VAL A 141 12.62 -1.81 -8.88
CA VAL A 141 12.06 -3.16 -8.78
C VAL A 141 11.02 -3.44 -9.86
N ALA A 142 10.17 -2.45 -10.19
CA ALA A 142 9.22 -2.54 -11.29
C ALA A 142 9.91 -2.86 -12.63
N ASN A 143 10.97 -2.12 -12.94
CA ASN A 143 11.76 -2.33 -14.16
C ASN A 143 12.50 -3.66 -14.17
N LEU A 144 13.05 -4.08 -13.02
CA LEU A 144 13.78 -5.35 -12.90
C LEU A 144 12.88 -6.58 -13.16
N VAL A 145 11.63 -6.54 -12.70
CA VAL A 145 10.72 -7.69 -12.73
C VAL A 145 9.72 -7.59 -13.90
N GLY A 146 9.58 -6.42 -14.52
CA GLY A 146 8.63 -6.15 -15.58
C GLY A 146 7.19 -6.06 -15.07
N ILE A 147 6.98 -5.32 -13.97
CA ILE A 147 5.67 -5.10 -13.34
C ILE A 147 5.39 -3.61 -13.18
N SER A 148 4.16 -3.24 -12.86
CA SER A 148 3.85 -1.83 -12.58
C SER A 148 4.51 -1.35 -11.28
N ARG A 149 4.72 -0.03 -11.16
CA ARG A 149 5.27 0.55 -9.93
C ARG A 149 4.39 0.28 -8.70
N ASP A 150 3.07 0.27 -8.86
CA ASP A 150 2.13 -0.02 -7.77
C ASP A 150 2.21 -1.50 -7.34
N GLN A 151 2.39 -2.41 -8.30
CA GLN A 151 2.67 -3.82 -8.02
C GLN A 151 4.00 -3.97 -7.28
N ALA A 152 5.06 -3.28 -7.74
CA ALA A 152 6.37 -3.25 -7.08
C ALA A 152 6.31 -2.66 -5.66
N LYS A 153 5.38 -1.71 -5.39
CA LYS A 153 5.11 -1.21 -4.04
C LYS A 153 4.67 -2.35 -3.13
N VAL A 154 3.69 -3.16 -3.55
CA VAL A 154 3.23 -4.33 -2.78
C VAL A 154 4.38 -5.31 -2.52
N PHE A 155 5.22 -5.60 -3.53
CA PHE A 155 6.41 -6.45 -3.35
C PHE A 155 7.39 -5.91 -2.32
N ASN A 156 7.78 -4.64 -2.44
CA ASN A 156 8.77 -4.05 -1.56
C ASN A 156 8.30 -4.08 -0.11
N TYR A 157 7.05 -3.71 0.16
CA TYR A 157 6.51 -3.78 1.51
C TYR A 157 6.40 -5.22 2.02
N GLY A 158 5.88 -6.15 1.21
CA GLY A 158 5.80 -7.56 1.60
C GLY A 158 7.18 -8.12 1.98
N ARG A 159 8.19 -7.87 1.15
CA ARG A 159 9.58 -8.26 1.38
C ARG A 159 10.16 -7.65 2.66
N MET A 160 9.91 -6.36 2.89
CA MET A 160 10.35 -5.66 4.11
C MET A 160 9.75 -6.26 5.38
N TYR A 161 8.52 -6.76 5.31
CA TYR A 161 7.86 -7.45 6.42
C TYR A 161 8.20 -8.95 6.49
N GLY A 162 9.23 -9.40 5.76
CA GLY A 162 9.75 -10.77 5.86
C GLY A 162 9.12 -11.78 4.90
N ALA A 163 8.34 -11.33 3.91
CA ALA A 163 7.87 -12.23 2.86
C ALA A 163 9.05 -12.82 2.07
N GLY A 164 8.99 -14.14 1.85
CA GLY A 164 10.00 -14.90 1.10
C GLY A 164 9.66 -15.09 -0.38
N LYS A 165 10.53 -15.82 -1.10
CA LYS A 165 10.40 -16.08 -2.54
C LYS A 165 9.05 -16.70 -2.93
N THR A 166 8.55 -17.66 -2.17
CA THR A 166 7.25 -18.32 -2.42
C THR A 166 6.06 -17.35 -2.36
N PHE A 167 6.13 -16.31 -1.52
CA PHE A 167 5.11 -15.26 -1.53
C PHE A 167 5.21 -14.43 -2.81
N ALA A 168 6.43 -14.09 -3.21
CA ALA A 168 6.67 -13.30 -4.40
C ALA A 168 6.22 -14.02 -5.68
N GLU A 169 6.51 -15.31 -5.82
CA GLU A 169 6.04 -16.16 -6.92
C GLU A 169 4.51 -16.11 -7.07
N LYS A 170 3.79 -16.37 -5.97
CA LYS A 170 2.32 -16.33 -5.96
C LYS A 170 1.79 -14.94 -6.34
N LEU A 171 2.42 -13.89 -5.83
CA LEU A 171 2.01 -12.52 -6.12
C LEU A 171 2.26 -12.15 -7.59
N LEU A 172 3.36 -12.61 -8.19
CA LEU A 172 3.65 -12.41 -9.62
C LEU A 172 2.58 -13.04 -10.50
N MET A 173 2.19 -14.28 -10.21
CA MET A 173 1.13 -14.98 -10.95
C MET A 173 -0.25 -14.36 -10.77
N GLN A 174 -0.52 -13.70 -9.62
CA GLN A 174 -1.73 -12.92 -9.43
C GLN A 174 -1.75 -11.63 -10.26
N PHE A 175 -0.58 -11.02 -10.47
CA PHE A 175 -0.44 -9.80 -11.26
C PHE A 175 -0.44 -10.06 -12.76
N ASN A 176 0.13 -11.18 -13.19
CA ASN A 176 0.09 -11.63 -14.57
C ASN A 176 -0.28 -13.11 -14.63
N HIS A 177 -1.50 -13.40 -15.07
CA HIS A 177 -2.03 -14.76 -15.19
C HIS A 177 -1.42 -15.57 -16.34
N GLU A 178 -0.64 -14.92 -17.22
CA GLU A 178 0.09 -15.59 -18.29
C GLU A 178 1.44 -16.14 -17.84
N LEU A 179 1.94 -15.71 -16.65
CA LEU A 179 3.19 -16.23 -16.10
C LEU A 179 3.02 -17.69 -15.68
N THR A 180 3.91 -18.54 -16.19
CA THR A 180 4.09 -19.88 -15.67
C THR A 180 4.72 -19.86 -14.27
N VAL A 181 4.60 -20.98 -13.55
CA VAL A 181 5.22 -21.12 -12.22
C VAL A 181 6.74 -20.96 -12.30
N ASP A 182 7.37 -21.53 -13.33
CA ASP A 182 8.82 -21.47 -13.50
C ASP A 182 9.32 -20.06 -13.82
N GLU A 183 8.62 -19.32 -14.69
CA GLU A 183 8.95 -17.91 -14.96
C GLU A 183 8.74 -17.03 -13.73
N ALA A 184 7.68 -17.28 -12.95
CA ALA A 184 7.44 -16.56 -11.71
C ALA A 184 8.55 -16.81 -10.68
N LYS A 185 9.05 -18.05 -10.61
CA LYS A 185 10.18 -18.44 -9.77
C LYS A 185 11.48 -17.76 -10.20
N GLU A 186 11.79 -17.80 -11.49
CA GLU A 186 12.98 -17.13 -12.03
C GLU A 186 12.95 -15.62 -11.74
N LYS A 187 11.82 -14.97 -12.00
CA LYS A 187 11.63 -13.54 -11.69
C LYS A 187 11.77 -13.24 -10.20
N ALA A 188 11.22 -14.08 -9.34
CA ALA A 188 11.39 -13.94 -7.89
C ALA A 188 12.87 -14.10 -7.49
N ASP A 189 13.58 -15.08 -8.06
CA ASP A 189 15.00 -15.31 -7.82
C ASP A 189 15.86 -14.12 -8.23
N VAL A 190 15.65 -13.59 -9.43
CA VAL A 190 16.32 -12.37 -9.92
C VAL A 190 16.04 -11.20 -8.98
N MET A 191 14.79 -10.99 -8.60
CA MET A 191 14.41 -9.89 -7.71
C MET A 191 15.11 -9.98 -6.35
N TYR A 192 15.05 -11.13 -5.67
CA TYR A 192 15.67 -11.29 -4.36
C TYR A 192 17.20 -11.21 -4.43
N SER A 193 17.82 -11.72 -5.49
CA SER A 193 19.28 -11.69 -5.64
C SER A 193 19.82 -10.27 -5.86
N ASN A 194 19.08 -9.43 -6.57
CA ASN A 194 19.46 -8.03 -6.81
C ASN A 194 19.15 -7.08 -5.64
N THR A 195 18.22 -7.47 -4.76
CA THR A 195 17.69 -6.56 -3.74
C THR A 195 18.03 -6.96 -2.31
N LYS A 196 18.45 -8.21 -2.08
CA LYS A 196 18.86 -8.71 -0.77
C LYS A 196 20.37 -8.84 -0.73
N GLY A 197 20.99 -8.29 0.33
CA GLY A 197 22.41 -8.49 0.58
C GLY A 197 22.76 -9.95 0.84
N ILE A 198 24.01 -10.32 0.55
CA ILE A 198 24.56 -11.64 0.86
C ILE A 198 24.99 -11.63 2.32
N LYS A 199 24.47 -12.57 3.13
CA LYS A 199 24.99 -12.80 4.48
C LYS A 199 26.31 -13.55 4.36
N ASP A 200 27.43 -12.86 4.51
CA ASP A 200 28.70 -13.53 4.76
C ASP A 200 28.74 -13.95 6.23
N ARG A 201 28.82 -15.25 6.50
CA ARG A 201 28.94 -15.81 7.85
C ARG A 201 30.38 -15.72 8.39
N LYS A 202 31.35 -15.20 7.62
CA LYS A 202 32.77 -15.20 7.99
C LYS A 202 33.27 -13.94 8.68
N SER A 203 32.49 -12.86 8.77
CA SER A 203 32.86 -11.70 9.61
C SER A 203 32.22 -11.84 10.98
N GLY A 204 32.83 -12.69 11.81
CA GLY A 204 32.67 -12.63 13.25
C GLY A 204 33.25 -11.31 13.76
N LEU A 205 32.37 -10.36 14.02
CA LEU A 205 32.45 -9.57 15.24
C LEU A 205 31.77 -10.37 16.36
#